data_AF-A0A7J9ZFQ6-F1
#
_entry.id   AF-A0A7J9ZFQ6-F1
#
_cell.length_a   1.000
_cell.length_b   1.000
_cell.length_c   1.000
_cell.angle_alpha   90.00
_cell.angle_beta   90.00
_cell.angle_gamma   90.00
#
_symmetry.space_group_name_H-M   'P 1'
#
loop_
_entity.id
_entity.type
_entity.pdbx_description
1 polymer ?
#
loop_
_entity_poly.entity_id
_entity_poly.type
_entity_poly.pdbx_seq_one_letter_code
_entity_poly.pdbx_strand_id
1 'polypeptide(L)'
;MWLVDEATAVRMIEGRMAQHAERLAGFEVEVEETRVAAGAATDEPGTVPFASDALLQRGIAHERMAHDWCAWLLGRLRGSGGPGGAPGGLD
;
A
#
# COMPACT_ATOMS: atom_id res chain seq x y z
N MET A 1 -12.26 12.95 0.47
CA MET A 1 -11.21 13.47 -0.43
C MET A 1 -11.74 14.13 -1.70
N TRP A 2 -13.03 14.00 -2.04
CA TRP A 2 -13.65 14.66 -3.20
C TRP A 2 -14.09 16.12 -2.97
N LEU A 3 -13.65 16.72 -1.86
CA LEU A 3 -14.03 18.07 -1.42
C LEU A 3 -12.84 19.04 -1.38
N VAL A 4 -11.66 18.60 -1.82
CA VAL A 4 -10.44 19.43 -1.84
C VAL A 4 -10.00 19.64 -3.29
N ASP A 5 -9.20 20.68 -3.53
CA ASP A 5 -8.58 20.91 -4.83
C ASP A 5 -7.62 19.76 -5.20
N GLU A 6 -7.34 19.62 -6.48
CA GLU A 6 -6.50 18.55 -7.02
C GLU A 6 -5.11 18.50 -6.38
N ALA A 7 -4.46 19.65 -6.20
CA ALA A 7 -3.11 19.70 -5.62
C ALA A 7 -3.12 19.22 -4.17
N THR A 8 -4.15 19.59 -3.40
CA THR A 8 -4.35 19.08 -2.04
C THR A 8 -4.62 17.58 -2.04
N ALA A 9 -5.48 17.07 -2.93
CA ALA A 9 -5.75 15.64 -3.03
C ALA A 9 -4.48 14.84 -3.37
N VAL A 10 -3.66 15.33 -4.32
CA VAL A 10 -2.39 14.72 -4.71
C VAL A 10 -1.44 14.64 -3.51
N ARG A 11 -1.20 15.74 -2.79
CA ARG A 11 -0.33 15.74 -1.61
C ARG A 11 -0.80 14.77 -0.52
N MET A 12 -2.11 14.71 -0.29
CA MET A 12 -2.68 13.79 0.70
C MET A 12 -2.42 12.33 0.33
N ILE A 13 -2.63 11.96 -0.95
CA ILE A 13 -2.37 10.59 -1.40
C ILE A 13 -0.87 10.27 -1.42
N GLU A 14 -0.01 11.20 -1.83
CA GLU A 14 1.44 11.02 -1.74
C GLU A 14 1.90 10.75 -0.31
N GLY A 15 1.41 11.55 0.65
CA GLY A 15 1.71 11.34 2.07
C GLY A 15 1.20 9.99 2.57
N ARG A 16 0.03 9.54 2.10
CA ARG A 16 -0.52 8.23 2.46
C ARG A 16 0.28 7.09 1.84
N MET A 17 0.70 7.23 0.59
CA MET A 17 1.54 6.26 -0.11
C MET A 17 2.89 6.10 0.60
N ALA A 18 3.51 7.20 1.03
CA ALA A 18 4.75 7.17 1.81
C ALA A 18 4.59 6.44 3.15
N GLN A 19 3.48 6.66 3.87
CA GLN A 19 3.18 5.94 5.11
C GLN A 19 3.02 4.43 4.88
N HIS A 20 2.36 4.03 3.79
CA HIS A 20 2.22 2.61 3.44
C HIS A 20 3.58 1.98 3.11
N ALA A 21 4.44 2.69 2.38
CA ALA A 21 5.80 2.22 2.09
C ALA A 21 6.67 2.07 3.35
N GLU A 22 6.58 3.03 4.29
CA GLU A 22 7.31 2.97 5.57
C GLU A 22 6.87 1.76 6.41
N ARG A 23 5.56 1.53 6.53
CA ARG A 23 5.01 0.38 7.26
C ARG A 23 5.37 -0.94 6.60
N LEU A 24 5.33 -0.99 5.27
CA LEU A 24 5.72 -2.17 4.51
C LEU A 24 7.17 -2.56 4.83
N ALA A 25 8.10 -1.60 4.78
CA ALA A 25 9.50 -1.82 5.13
C ALA A 25 9.64 -2.31 6.59
N GLY A 26 8.88 -1.72 7.52
CA GLY A 26 8.87 -2.16 8.91
C GLY A 26 8.41 -3.61 9.09
N PHE A 27 7.28 -4.00 8.47
CA PHE A 27 6.79 -5.37 8.55
C PHE A 27 7.72 -6.37 7.87
N GLU A 28 8.36 -6.01 6.75
CA GLU A 28 9.33 -6.87 6.07
C GLU A 28 10.55 -7.16 6.96
N VAL A 29 11.03 -6.17 7.70
CA VAL A 29 12.09 -6.36 8.72
C VAL A 29 11.61 -7.26 9.86
N GLU A 30 10.43 -6.97 10.42
CA GLU A 30 9.90 -7.72 11.58
C GLU A 30 9.63 -9.21 11.25
N VAL A 31 9.21 -9.50 10.02
CA VAL A 31 9.07 -10.89 9.52
C VAL A 31 10.42 -11.60 9.54
N GLU A 32 11.46 -10.96 9.00
CA GLU A 32 12.79 -11.57 8.93
C GLU A 32 13.34 -11.81 10.34
N GLU A 33 13.22 -10.83 11.23
CA GLU A 33 13.62 -10.95 12.64
C GLU A 33 12.87 -12.09 13.35
N THR A 34 11.55 -12.20 13.12
CA THR A 34 10.72 -13.27 13.69
C THR A 34 11.19 -14.65 13.21
N ARG A 35 11.45 -14.79 11.91
CA ARG A 35 11.90 -16.06 11.30
C ARG A 35 13.28 -16.46 11.76
N VAL A 36 14.21 -15.51 11.84
CA VAL A 36 15.57 -15.75 12.37
C VAL A 36 15.51 -16.17 13.85
N ALA A 37 14.69 -15.51 14.66
CA ALA A 37 14.60 -15.78 16.10
C ALA A 37 13.90 -17.11 16.42
N ALA A 38 12.81 -17.44 15.71
CA ALA A 38 11.97 -18.59 16.02
C ALA A 38 12.30 -19.84 15.18
N GLY A 39 12.98 -19.70 14.04
CA GLY A 39 13.33 -20.80 13.15
C GLY A 39 12.10 -21.62 12.75
N ALA A 40 12.19 -22.95 12.85
CA ALA A 40 11.12 -23.86 12.44
C ALA A 40 9.78 -23.63 13.17
N ALA A 41 9.78 -22.98 14.35
CA ALA A 41 8.54 -22.70 15.07
C ALA A 41 7.62 -21.72 14.33
N THR A 42 8.12 -20.93 13.36
CA THR A 42 7.26 -20.09 12.51
C THR A 42 6.39 -20.90 11.55
N ASP A 43 6.74 -22.16 11.28
CA ASP A 43 5.99 -23.04 10.38
C ASP A 43 5.03 -23.97 11.15
N GLU A 44 5.10 -23.99 12.48
CA GLU A 44 4.30 -24.86 13.33
C GLU A 44 2.97 -24.20 13.73
N PRO A 45 1.82 -24.67 13.19
CA PRO A 45 0.53 -24.10 13.55
C PRO A 45 0.25 -24.31 15.04
N GLY A 46 -0.24 -23.26 15.71
CA GLY A 46 -0.56 -23.28 17.15
C GLY A 46 0.52 -22.69 18.04
N THR A 47 1.66 -22.29 17.48
CA THR A 47 2.68 -21.54 18.21
C THR A 47 2.45 -20.03 18.11
N VAL A 48 2.98 -19.28 19.07
CA VAL A 48 2.98 -17.81 19.01
C VAL A 48 3.80 -17.29 17.82
N PRO A 49 5.01 -17.80 17.53
CA PRO A 49 5.78 -17.38 16.35
C PRO A 49 5.03 -17.55 15.02
N PHE A 50 4.32 -18.67 14.83
CA PHE A 50 3.47 -18.86 13.65
C PHE A 50 2.38 -17.79 13.56
N ALA A 51 1.68 -17.52 14.66
CA ALA A 51 0.62 -16.51 14.69
C ALA A 51 1.16 -15.10 14.39
N SER A 52 2.34 -14.76 14.92
CA SER A 52 3.01 -13.49 14.62
C SER A 52 3.41 -13.37 13.16
N ASP A 53 4.07 -14.39 12.57
CA ASP A 53 4.44 -14.38 11.14
C ASP A 53 3.19 -14.26 10.26
N ALA A 54 2.13 -15.03 10.54
CA ALA A 54 0.88 -14.98 9.79
C ALA A 54 0.21 -13.58 9.82
N LEU A 55 0.24 -12.91 10.97
CA LEU A 55 -0.29 -11.54 11.11
C LEU A 55 0.57 -10.53 10.34
N LEU A 56 1.89 -10.66 10.39
CA LEU A 56 2.80 -9.79 9.65
C LEU A 56 2.65 -9.98 8.14
N GLN A 57 2.54 -11.22 7.65
CA GLN A 57 2.27 -11.51 6.25
C GLN A 57 0.96 -10.87 5.78
N ARG A 58 -0.09 -10.91 6.61
CA ARG A 58 -1.34 -10.20 6.32
C ARG A 58 -1.15 -8.68 6.28
N GLY A 59 -0.36 -8.13 7.21
CA GLY A 59 0.00 -6.71 7.23
C GLY A 59 0.72 -6.29 5.94
N ILE A 60 1.74 -7.04 5.52
CA ILE A 60 2.48 -6.82 4.28
C ILE A 60 1.55 -6.81 3.07
N ALA A 61 0.67 -7.82 2.96
CA ALA A 61 -0.28 -7.90 1.85
C ALA A 61 -1.23 -6.69 1.81
N HIS A 62 -1.69 -6.23 2.99
CA HIS A 62 -2.53 -5.05 3.11
C HIS A 62 -1.80 -3.77 2.68
N GLU A 63 -0.60 -3.53 3.20
CA GLU A 63 0.18 -2.32 2.92
C GLU A 63 0.60 -2.25 1.45
N ARG A 64 0.97 -3.39 0.82
CA ARG A 64 1.24 -3.47 -0.63
C ARG A 64 0.02 -3.09 -1.46
N MET A 65 -1.13 -3.70 -1.19
CA MET A 65 -2.36 -3.39 -1.92
C MET A 65 -2.76 -1.92 -1.75
N ALA A 66 -2.61 -1.37 -0.55
CA ALA A 66 -2.92 0.04 -0.27
C ALA A 66 -1.97 0.99 -0.99
N HIS A 67 -0.67 0.66 -1.03
CA HIS A 67 0.33 1.41 -1.79
C HIS A 67 0.02 1.41 -3.30
N ASP A 68 -0.27 0.24 -3.87
CA ASP A 68 -0.62 0.09 -5.29
C ASP A 68 -1.88 0.88 -5.66
N TRP A 69 -2.87 0.86 -4.78
CA TRP A 69 -4.08 1.67 -4.94
C TRP A 69 -3.78 3.18 -4.92
N CYS A 70 -2.91 3.64 -4.02
CA CYS A 70 -2.47 5.04 -4.00
C CYS A 70 -1.75 5.43 -5.29
N ALA A 71 -0.85 4.57 -5.78
CA ALA A 71 -0.13 4.80 -7.02
C ALA A 71 -1.07 4.89 -8.23
N TRP A 72 -2.03 3.97 -8.33
CA TRP A 72 -3.07 4.01 -9.35
C TRP A 72 -3.88 5.32 -9.30
N LEU A 73 -4.30 5.74 -8.10
CA LEU A 73 -5.11 6.93 -7.93
C LEU A 73 -4.33 8.21 -8.28
N LEU A 74 -3.05 8.30 -7.90
CA LEU A 74 -2.18 9.41 -8.31
C LEU A 74 -2.03 9.50 -9.82
N GLY A 75 -1.92 8.35 -10.50
CA GLY A 75 -1.90 8.29 -11.96
C GLY A 75 -3.17 8.90 -12.58
N ARG A 76 -4.34 8.65 -11.99
CA ARG A 76 -5.62 9.23 -12.43
C ARG A 76 -5.71 10.73 -12.16
N LEU A 77 -5.32 11.18 -10.97
CA LEU A 77 -5.37 12.59 -10.60
C LEU A 77 -4.45 13.43 -11.48
N ARG A 78 -3.18 13.04 -11.60
CA ARG A 78 -2.18 13.76 -12.41
C ARG A 78 -2.47 13.69 -13.92
N GLY A 79 -3.13 12.63 -14.37
CA GLY A 79 -3.54 12.46 -15.78
C GLY A 79 -4.76 13.30 -16.18
N SER A 80 -5.45 13.94 -15.24
CA SER A 80 -6.66 14.73 -15.50
C SER A 80 -6.38 16.20 -15.87
N GLY A 81 -5.10 16.63 -15.90
CA GLY A 81 -4.68 18.02 -16.04
C GLY A 81 -4.20 18.48 -17.43
N GLY A 82 -4.76 18.00 -18.55
CA GLY A 82 -4.43 18.46 -19.91
C GLY A 82 -5.53 19.35 -20.54
N PRO A 83 -5.22 20.49 -21.20
CA PRO A 83 -6.22 21.32 -21.85
C PRO A 83 -6.60 20.77 -23.24
N GLY A 84 -7.88 20.46 -23.43
CA GLY A 84 -8.51 20.33 -24.76
C GLY A 84 -8.43 18.95 -25.41
N GLY A 85 -9.57 18.26 -25.47
CA GLY A 85 -9.71 17.03 -26.24
C GLY A 85 -11.07 16.36 -26.09
N ALA A 86 -12.16 17.08 -26.40
CA ALA A 86 -13.31 16.38 -26.95
C ALA A 86 -13.02 16.06 -28.43
N PRO A 87 -13.18 14.81 -28.84
CA PRO A 87 -13.96 14.47 -30.01
C PRO A 87 -15.17 13.68 -29.50
N GLY A 88 -16.39 14.12 -29.79
CA GLY A 88 -17.03 13.77 -31.05
C GLY A 88 -17.83 12.48 -30.82
N GLY A 89 -19.16 12.59 -30.90
CA GLY A 89 -20.05 11.45 -30.69
C GLY A 89 -20.06 10.45 -31.84
N LEU A 90 -20.91 9.41 -31.65
CA LEU A 90 -21.37 8.39 -32.61
C LEU A 90 -20.21 7.50 -33.13
N ASP A 91 -20.19 6.19 -32.90
CA ASP A 91 -21.22 5.16 -33.07
C ASP A 91 -21.09 4.02 -32.04
#